data_AF-A0A8S9I1V7-F1
#
_entry.id   AF-A0A8S9I1V7-F1
#
_cell.length_a   1.000
_cell.length_b   1.000
_cell.length_c   1.000
_cell.angle_alpha   90.00
_cell.angle_beta   90.00
_cell.angle_gamma   90.00
#
_symmetry.space_group_name_H-M   'P 1'
#
loop_
_entity.id
_entity.type
_entity.pdbx_description
1 polymer ?
#
loop_
_entity_poly.entity_id
_entity_poly.type
_entity_poly.pdbx_seq_one_letter_code
_entity_poly.pdbx_strand_id
1 'polypeptide(L)' 'MFHKKLKALKYEMRLMNKTHYGDLPARTKQAYEVMCDCQNQVLRDPNPMTFAAAAVASGSPMPLGMLFDNFILKVERF' A
#
# COMPACT_ATOMS: atom_id res chain seq x y z
N MET A 1 -18.28 26.94 2.59
CA MET A 1 -19.02 25.80 3.19
C MET A 1 -18.47 24.43 2.74
N PHE A 2 -18.26 24.20 1.44
CA PHE A 2 -17.78 22.91 0.92
C PHE A 2 -16.39 22.48 1.42
N HIS A 3 -15.42 23.40 1.46
CA HIS A 3 -14.07 23.11 1.97
C HIS A 3 -14.04 22.65 3.44
N LYS A 4 -15.01 23.07 4.27
CA LYS A 4 -15.13 22.62 5.67
C LYS A 4 -15.58 21.15 5.74
N LYS A 5 -16.52 20.76 4.88
CA LYS A 5 -16.98 19.36 4.75
C LYS A 5 -15.86 18.45 4.26
N LEU A 6 -15.09 18.88 3.25
CA LEU A 6 -13.90 18.15 2.78
C LEU A 6 -12.85 17.98 3.87
N LYS A 7 -12.63 19.02 4.69
CA LYS A 7 -11.69 18.96 5.80
C LYS A 7 -12.14 17.95 6.87
N ALA A 8 -13.43 17.90 7.20
CA ALA A 8 -13.98 16.90 8.12
C ALA A 8 -13.85 15.48 7.58
N LEU A 9 -14.21 15.26 6.31
CA LEU A 9 -14.08 13.96 5.64
C LEU A 9 -12.65 13.42 5.67
N LYS A 10 -11.64 14.30 5.50
CA LYS A 10 -10.23 13.94 5.59
C LYS A 10 -9.84 13.35 6.96
N TYR A 11 -10.43 13.84 8.05
CA TYR A 11 -10.16 13.29 9.38
C TYR A 11 -10.80 11.92 9.56
N GLU A 12 -12.05 11.77 9.15
CA GLU A 12 -12.77 10.48 9.20
C GLU A 12 -12.04 9.41 8.38
N MET A 13 -11.59 9.74 7.18
CA MET A 13 -10.83 8.79 6.36
C MET A 13 -9.48 8.41 6.99
N ARG A 14 -8.79 9.33 7.67
CA ARG A 14 -7.55 9.03 8.39
C ARG A 14 -7.80 8.17 9.63
N LEU A 15 -8.90 8.42 10.34
CA LEU A 15 -9.30 7.62 11.49
C LEU A 15 -9.64 6.20 11.04
N MET A 16 -10.48 6.07 10.01
CA MET A 16 -10.87 4.80 9.41
C MET A 16 -9.64 4.02 8.88
N ASN A 17 -8.69 4.70 8.25
CA ASN A 17 -7.41 4.13 7.87
C ASN A 17 -6.72 3.50 9.10
N LYS A 18 -6.48 4.31 10.14
CA LYS A 18 -5.79 3.88 11.36
C LYS A 18 -6.49 2.73 12.10
N THR A 19 -7.83 2.73 12.16
CA THR A 19 -8.59 1.75 12.95
C THR A 19 -8.87 0.45 12.21
N HIS A 20 -9.08 0.49 10.89
CA HIS A 20 -9.50 -0.69 10.11
C HIS A 20 -8.42 -1.23 9.18
N TYR A 21 -7.55 -0.37 8.66
CA TYR A 21 -6.59 -0.74 7.62
C TYR A 21 -5.12 -0.62 8.08
N GLY A 22 -4.89 -0.04 9.27
CA GLY A 22 -3.60 0.35 9.78
C GLY A 22 -3.08 1.63 9.10
N ASP A 23 -1.80 1.94 9.28
CA ASP A 23 -1.19 3.07 8.56
C ASP A 23 -0.91 2.68 7.10
N LEU A 24 -1.94 2.75 6.24
CA LEU A 24 -1.80 2.41 4.82
C LEU A 24 -0.67 3.16 4.11
N PRO A 25 -0.55 4.49 4.23
CA PRO A 25 0.57 5.21 3.64
C PRO A 25 1.93 4.64 4.06
N ALA A 26 2.13 4.36 5.35
CA ALA A 26 3.39 3.79 5.82
C ALA A 26 3.64 2.37 5.29
N ARG A 27 2.61 1.51 5.29
CA ARG A 27 2.70 0.14 4.78
C ARG A 27 2.98 0.10 3.27
N THR A 28 2.35 0.99 2.51
CA THR A 28 2.59 1.15 1.07
C THR A 28 4.02 1.61 0.80
N LYS A 29 4.52 2.59 1.57
CA LYS A 29 5.91 3.05 1.46
C LYS A 29 6.89 1.91 1.76
N GLN A 30 6.65 1.16 2.83
CA GLN A 30 7.50 0.03 3.20
C GLN A 30 7.51 -1.06 2.13
N ALA A 31 6.34 -1.43 1.58
CA ALA A 31 6.25 -2.42 0.51
C ALA A 31 7.00 -1.95 -0.75
N TYR A 32 6.89 -0.66 -1.09
CA TYR A 32 7.63 -0.06 -2.20
C TYR A 32 9.14 -0.12 -1.98
N GLU A 33 9.61 0.26 -0.79
CA GLU A 33 11.04 0.21 -0.43
C GLU A 33 11.59 -1.22 -0.54
N VAL A 34 10.87 -2.22 -0.01
CA VAL A 34 11.25 -3.63 -0.11
C VAL A 34 11.33 -4.09 -1.57
N MET A 35 10.38 -3.69 -2.42
CA MET A 35 10.43 -4.01 -3.85
C MET A 35 11.67 -3.40 -4.53
N CYS A 36 11.97 -2.13 -4.25
CA CYS A 36 13.16 -1.47 -4.78
C CYS A 36 14.45 -2.16 -4.30
N ASP A 37 14.52 -2.56 -3.03
CA ASP A 37 15.68 -3.25 -2.47
C ASP A 37 15.89 -4.61 -3.15
N CYS A 38 14.83 -5.41 -3.33
CA CYS A 38 14.92 -6.69 -4.03
C CYS A 38 15.36 -6.51 -5.50
N GLN A 39 14.86 -5.48 -6.20
CA GLN A 39 15.30 -5.17 -7.56
C GLN A 39 16.77 -4.75 -7.60
N ASN A 40 17.21 -3.91 -6.67
CA ASN A 40 18.61 -3.51 -6.57
C ASN A 40 19.52 -4.70 -6.25
N GLN A 41 19.04 -5.67 -5.45
CA GLN A 41 19.77 -6.91 -5.16
C GLN A 41 20.01 -7.73 -6.44
N VAL A 42 19.00 -7.85 -7.30
CA VAL A 42 19.13 -8.52 -8.62
C VAL A 42 20.16 -7.83 -9.50
N LEU A 43 20.16 -6.50 -9.52
CA LEU A 43 21.12 -5.72 -10.33
C LEU A 43 22.56 -5.87 -9.83
N ARG A 44 22.76 -6.06 -8.52
CA ARG A 44 24.09 -6.22 -7.90
C ARG A 44 24.61 -7.65 -7.98
N ASP A 45 23.74 -8.63 -7.76
CA ASP A 45 24.09 -10.06 -7.70
C ASP A 45 22.96 -10.87 -8.36
N PRO A 46 23.01 -11.02 -9.70
CA PRO A 46 21.98 -11.74 -10.44
C PRO A 46 22.13 -13.24 -10.22
N ASN A 47 21.26 -13.81 -9.39
CA ASN A 47 21.21 -15.24 -9.14
C ASN A 47 19.76 -15.70 -8.89
N PRO A 48 19.46 -17.02 -8.96
CA PRO A 48 18.09 -17.51 -8.84
C PRO A 48 17.37 -17.07 -7.56
N MET A 49 18.10 -16.88 -6.45
CA MET A 49 17.52 -16.43 -5.18
C MET A 49 17.14 -14.94 -5.22
N THR A 50 17.98 -14.08 -5.81
CA THR A 50 17.65 -12.65 -5.94
C THR A 50 16.50 -12.43 -6.92
N PHE A 51 16.44 -13.19 -8.02
CA PHE A 51 15.30 -13.17 -8.93
C PHE A 51 14.00 -13.64 -8.26
N ALA A 52 14.04 -14.74 -7.49
CA ALA A 52 12.88 -15.24 -6.75
C ALA A 52 12.40 -14.22 -5.70
N ALA A 53 13.32 -13.59 -4.96
CA ALA A 53 12.98 -12.55 -4.00
C ALA A 53 12.34 -11.32 -4.67
N ALA A 54 12.87 -10.85 -5.80
CA ALA A 54 12.29 -9.76 -6.56
C ALA A 54 10.92 -10.10 -7.16
N ALA A 55 10.73 -11.33 -7.65
CA ALA A 55 9.45 -11.82 -8.14
C ALA A 55 8.40 -11.90 -7.01
N VAL A 56 8.79 -12.38 -5.82
CA VAL A 56 7.92 -12.37 -4.64
C VAL A 56 7.63 -10.95 -4.19
N ALA A 57 8.60 -10.03 -4.15
CA ALA A 57 8.33 -8.65 -3.76
C ALA A 57 7.42 -7.92 -4.76
N SER A 58 7.53 -8.24 -6.05
CA SER A 58 6.70 -7.67 -7.12
C SER A 58 5.33 -8.35 -7.25
N GLY A 59 5.24 -9.63 -6.88
CA GLY A 59 4.02 -10.44 -6.91
C GLY A 59 3.36 -10.66 -5.53
N SER A 60 3.92 -10.07 -4.46
CA SER A 60 3.44 -10.26 -3.09
C SER A 60 2.03 -9.68 -2.95
N PRO A 61 1.06 -10.49 -2.50
CA PRO A 61 -0.30 -10.06 -2.25
C PRO A 61 -0.43 -9.37 -0.88
N MET A 62 0.58 -8.61 -0.44
CA MET A 62 0.38 -7.62 0.62
C MET A 62 -0.42 -6.48 0.02
N PRO A 63 -1.68 -6.27 0.45
CA PRO A 63 -2.72 -5.99 -0.50
C PRO A 63 -2.81 -4.51 -0.81
N LEU A 64 -1.95 -3.95 -1.66
CA LEU A 64 -2.32 -2.68 -2.30
C LEU A 64 -3.64 -2.87 -3.04
N GLY A 65 -3.79 -3.98 -3.77
CA GLY A 65 -5.05 -4.39 -4.41
C GLY A 65 -6.22 -4.49 -3.43
N MET A 66 -6.16 -5.35 -2.39
CA MET A 66 -7.30 -5.48 -1.47
C MET A 66 -7.51 -4.26 -0.54
N LEU A 67 -6.52 -3.37 -0.38
CA LEU A 67 -6.68 -2.11 0.34
C LEU A 67 -7.38 -1.06 -0.53
N PHE A 68 -7.01 -0.96 -1.81
CA PHE A 68 -7.73 -0.13 -2.78
C PHE A 68 -9.14 -0.67 -3.04
N ASP A 69 -9.30 -1.98 -3.26
CA ASP A 69 -10.60 -2.60 -3.51
C ASP A 69 -11.53 -2.50 -2.29
N ASN A 70 -11.04 -2.75 -1.07
CA ASN A 70 -11.86 -2.55 0.13
C ASN A 70 -12.17 -1.07 0.38
N PHE A 71 -11.26 -0.15 0.08
CA PHE A 71 -11.49 1.28 0.25
C PHE A 71 -12.56 1.79 -0.75
N ILE A 72 -12.44 1.43 -2.03
CA ILE A 72 -13.39 1.81 -3.08
C ILE A 72 -14.78 1.21 -2.80
N LEU A 73 -14.86 -0.10 -2.50
CA LEU A 73 -16.14 -0.78 -2.23
C LEU A 73 -16.84 -0.29 -0.95
N LYS A 74 -16.11 0.27 0.03
CA LYS A 74 -16.72 0.87 1.23
C LYS A 74 -17.14 2.32 1.01
N VAL A 75 -16.41 3.07 0.17
CA VAL A 75 -16.75 4.46 -0.18
C VAL A 75 -18.01 4.53 -1.05
N GLU A 76 -18.24 3.55 -1.92
CA GLU A 76 -19.48 3.45 -2.73
C GLU A 76 -20.74 3.04 -1.95
N ARG A 77 -20.60 2.66 -0.66
CA ARG A 77 -21.73 2.31 0.22
C ARG A 77 -22.23 3.45 1.11
N PHE A 78 -21.71 4.66 0.95
CA PHE A 78 -22.19 5.90 1.59
C PHE A 78 -22.71 6.88 0.53
#